data_AF-A0AAU2D7E9-F1
#
_entry.id   AF-A0AAU2D7E9-F1
#
_cell.length_a   1.000
_cell.length_b   1.000
_cell.length_c   1.000
_cell.angle_alpha   90.00
_cell.angle_beta   90.00
_cell.angle_gamma   90.00
#
_symmetry.space_group_name_H-M   'P 1'
#
loop_
_entity.id
_entity.type
_entity.pdbx_description
1 polymer ?
#
loop_
_entity_poly.entity_id
_entity_poly.type
_entity_poly.pdbx_seq_one_letter_code
_entity_poly.pdbx_strand_id
1 'polypeptide(L)'
;METEPITPSTPRPVRRTALVQGWHELTFLHWPVEPERVAALLPAGTRPDTLDGVTYVGLVPFLMRGVGLGPGPGLPYLGTFCETNVRLYSVDGQGRRGVVFRSLDATRLLPVLMGRFGVRLPYVWSSMRLRRENGVLTYTCRRGRRAGRGPTSRVVVRPAAAIAQPTALELFLTARWGMHVPWHGRTVHLPNEHAPWPLHRAELLDLDDDLITAAGLPPMPQPPVSVLYSPGVTVRFGAPSTVRPTPAPGRQCPGRQRSPGH
;
A
#
# COMPACT_ATOMS: atom_id res chain seq x y z
N MET A 1 -16.93 7.38 -14.48
CA MET A 1 -15.62 8.06 -14.64
C MET A 1 -14.58 7.03 -15.00
N GLU A 2 -13.67 7.39 -15.90
CA GLU A 2 -12.57 6.53 -16.32
C GLU A 2 -11.53 6.37 -15.20
N THR A 3 -10.90 5.20 -15.13
CA THR A 3 -9.83 4.94 -14.16
C THR A 3 -8.55 5.56 -14.69
N GLU A 4 -7.77 6.20 -13.84
CA GLU A 4 -6.50 6.77 -14.25
C GLU A 4 -5.56 5.72 -14.87
N PRO A 5 -4.71 6.12 -15.82
CA PRO A 5 -3.71 5.22 -16.35
C PRO A 5 -2.65 4.89 -15.30
N ILE A 6 -2.00 3.75 -15.46
CA ILE A 6 -0.84 3.38 -14.67
C ILE A 6 0.38 4.02 -15.32
N THR A 7 1.05 4.89 -14.57
CA THR A 7 2.21 5.65 -15.07
C THR A 7 3.43 5.42 -14.17
N PRO A 8 4.65 5.37 -14.72
CA PRO A 8 5.88 5.22 -13.93
C PRO A 8 6.17 6.38 -12.96
N SER A 9 5.56 7.55 -13.20
CA SER A 9 5.64 8.75 -12.36
C SER A 9 4.24 9.26 -12.00
N THR A 10 4.13 10.02 -10.90
CA THR A 10 2.84 10.53 -10.44
C THR A 10 2.20 11.47 -11.47
N PRO A 11 0.91 11.28 -11.82
CA PRO A 11 0.17 12.26 -12.60
C PRO A 11 -0.20 13.50 -11.76
N ARG A 12 0.01 13.46 -10.44
CA ARG A 12 -0.33 14.53 -9.49
C ARG A 12 0.84 14.81 -8.55
N PRO A 13 1.78 15.67 -8.98
CA PRO A 13 2.89 16.08 -8.13
C PRO A 13 2.43 16.68 -6.81
N VAL A 14 3.10 16.32 -5.73
CA VAL A 14 2.86 16.85 -4.38
C VAL A 14 3.46 18.26 -4.32
N ARG A 15 2.61 19.27 -4.49
CA ARG A 15 3.02 20.69 -4.45
C ARG A 15 3.44 21.17 -3.05
N ARG A 16 2.82 20.62 -2.01
CA ARG A 16 3.13 20.95 -0.60
C ARG A 16 3.37 19.65 0.14
N THR A 17 4.63 19.43 0.51
CA THR A 17 5.03 18.26 1.29
C THR A 17 4.57 18.43 2.72
N ALA A 18 3.72 17.52 3.19
CA ALA A 18 3.33 17.42 4.58
C ALA A 18 4.31 16.54 5.37
N LEU A 19 4.87 15.51 4.72
CA LEU A 19 5.78 14.54 5.30
C LEU A 19 6.70 13.95 4.22
N VAL A 20 7.96 13.68 4.59
CA VAL A 20 8.94 12.95 3.79
C VAL A 20 9.29 11.63 4.47
N GLN A 21 9.52 10.59 3.67
CA GLN A 21 10.06 9.29 4.12
C GLN A 21 11.07 8.77 3.09
N GLY A 22 12.13 8.13 3.54
CA GLY A 22 12.99 7.28 2.71
C GLY A 22 12.57 5.83 2.87
N TRP A 23 12.20 5.17 1.78
CA TRP A 23 11.93 3.74 1.76
C TRP A 23 13.13 3.03 1.14
N HIS A 24 13.73 2.09 1.85
CA HIS A 24 14.98 1.43 1.45
C HIS A 24 14.88 -0.09 1.58
N GLU A 25 15.67 -0.79 0.78
CA GLU A 25 15.78 -2.25 0.82
C GLU A 25 14.38 -2.90 0.78
N LEU A 26 13.53 -2.49 -0.17
CA LEU A 26 12.15 -2.97 -0.25
C LEU A 26 12.10 -4.29 -1.00
N THR A 27 11.30 -5.20 -0.48
CA THR A 27 10.87 -6.40 -1.23
C THR A 27 9.37 -6.34 -1.43
N PHE A 28 8.91 -6.64 -2.63
CA PHE A 28 7.50 -6.71 -2.95
C PHE A 28 7.12 -8.15 -3.31
N LEU A 29 6.21 -8.74 -2.54
CA LEU A 29 5.62 -10.05 -2.84
C LEU A 29 4.14 -9.87 -3.13
N HIS A 30 3.65 -10.43 -4.23
CA HIS A 30 2.24 -10.28 -4.60
C HIS A 30 1.59 -11.57 -5.05
N TRP A 31 0.32 -11.72 -4.66
CA TRP A 31 -0.55 -12.83 -5.01
C TRP A 31 -1.78 -12.31 -5.74
N PRO A 32 -2.20 -12.95 -6.84
CA PRO A 32 -3.45 -12.62 -7.50
C PRO A 32 -4.61 -13.12 -6.64
N VAL A 33 -5.68 -12.35 -6.59
CA VAL A 33 -6.92 -12.71 -5.92
C VAL A 33 -8.12 -12.20 -6.70
N GLU A 34 -9.24 -12.91 -6.58
CA GLU A 34 -10.51 -12.46 -7.12
C GLU A 34 -10.93 -11.12 -6.46
N PRO A 35 -11.32 -10.10 -7.25
CA PRO A 35 -11.73 -8.79 -6.74
C PRO A 35 -12.80 -8.86 -5.64
N GLU A 36 -13.76 -9.76 -5.76
CA GLU A 36 -14.88 -9.94 -4.85
C GLU A 36 -14.42 -10.35 -3.45
N ARG A 37 -13.31 -11.09 -3.34
CA ARG A 37 -12.77 -11.57 -2.05
C ARG A 37 -12.19 -10.45 -1.20
N VAL A 38 -11.78 -9.35 -1.82
CA VAL A 38 -11.15 -8.21 -1.12
C VAL A 38 -12.02 -6.95 -1.12
N ALA A 39 -13.06 -6.89 -1.95
CA ALA A 39 -13.94 -5.72 -2.07
C ALA A 39 -14.50 -5.23 -0.73
N ALA A 40 -14.95 -6.15 0.13
CA ALA A 40 -15.49 -5.82 1.46
C ALA A 40 -14.43 -5.32 2.45
N LEU A 41 -13.14 -5.50 2.14
CA LEU A 41 -12.01 -5.01 2.95
C LEU A 41 -11.57 -3.60 2.55
N LEU A 42 -12.14 -3.05 1.48
CA LEU A 42 -11.81 -1.71 1.00
C LEU A 42 -12.70 -0.64 1.66
N PRO A 43 -12.20 0.59 1.84
CA PRO A 43 -12.99 1.70 2.35
C PRO A 43 -14.19 2.05 1.44
N ALA A 44 -15.24 2.60 2.04
CA ALA A 44 -16.43 3.03 1.31
C ALA A 44 -16.10 4.04 0.19
N GLY A 45 -16.78 3.93 -0.96
CA GLY A 45 -16.50 4.77 -2.13
C GLY A 45 -15.22 4.39 -2.89
N THR A 46 -14.66 3.21 -2.61
CA THR A 46 -13.60 2.60 -3.41
C THR A 46 -14.01 1.21 -3.89
N ARG A 47 -13.37 0.75 -4.95
CA ARG A 47 -13.51 -0.60 -5.50
C ARG A 47 -12.12 -1.21 -5.74
N PRO A 48 -12.00 -2.54 -5.89
CA PRO A 48 -10.75 -3.16 -6.26
C PRO A 48 -10.20 -2.57 -7.56
N ASP A 49 -8.90 -2.32 -7.58
CA ASP A 49 -8.18 -2.02 -8.81
C ASP A 49 -7.75 -3.33 -9.47
N THR A 50 -7.95 -3.45 -10.77
CA THR A 50 -7.75 -4.71 -11.50
C THR A 50 -6.82 -4.53 -12.68
N LEU A 51 -6.02 -5.55 -12.94
CA LEU A 51 -5.28 -5.75 -14.19
C LEU A 51 -5.75 -7.09 -14.76
N ASP A 52 -6.24 -7.08 -16.00
CA ASP A 52 -6.73 -8.29 -16.68
C ASP A 52 -7.77 -9.08 -15.85
N GLY A 53 -8.66 -8.37 -15.17
CA GLY A 53 -9.75 -8.95 -14.38
C GLY A 53 -9.37 -9.36 -12.95
N VAL A 54 -8.09 -9.43 -12.59
CA VAL A 54 -7.63 -9.83 -11.24
C VAL A 54 -7.14 -8.64 -10.43
N THR A 55 -7.23 -8.73 -9.10
CA THR A 55 -6.56 -7.80 -8.19
C THR A 55 -5.49 -8.53 -7.36
N TYR A 56 -4.81 -7.83 -6.47
CA TYR A 56 -3.63 -8.36 -5.80
C TYR A 56 -3.60 -8.06 -4.31
N VAL A 57 -3.00 -8.98 -3.56
CA VAL A 57 -2.54 -8.78 -2.18
C VAL A 57 -1.03 -8.57 -2.24
N GLY A 58 -0.54 -7.52 -1.56
CA GLY A 58 0.89 -7.27 -1.42
C GLY A 58 1.36 -7.45 0.02
N LEU A 59 2.48 -8.17 0.21
CA LEU A 59 3.29 -8.18 1.42
C LEU A 59 4.60 -7.47 1.11
N VAL A 60 4.88 -6.37 1.79
CA VAL A 60 6.01 -5.49 1.45
C VAL A 60 6.83 -5.17 2.70
N PRO A 61 7.86 -5.97 3.00
CA PRO A 61 8.83 -5.63 4.03
C PRO A 61 9.90 -4.66 3.50
N PHE A 62 10.26 -3.68 4.31
CA PHE A 62 11.26 -2.67 3.97
C PHE A 62 11.85 -1.96 5.18
N LEU A 63 12.86 -1.14 4.92
CA LEU A 63 13.50 -0.26 5.89
C LEU A 63 13.05 1.19 5.66
N MET A 64 12.44 1.80 6.67
CA MET A 64 12.09 3.20 6.68
C MET A 64 13.23 4.04 7.27
N ARG A 65 13.58 5.15 6.62
CA ARG A 65 14.60 6.13 7.03
C ARG A 65 14.10 7.55 6.84
N GLY A 66 14.70 8.50 7.57
CA GLY A 66 14.57 9.93 7.27
C GLY A 66 13.14 10.48 7.34
N VAL A 67 12.31 9.99 8.26
CA VAL A 67 10.94 10.49 8.43
C VAL A 67 10.97 11.94 8.90
N GLY A 68 10.53 12.87 8.07
CA GLY A 68 10.58 14.31 8.31
C GLY A 68 9.21 14.98 8.18
N LEU A 69 9.00 16.06 8.94
CA LEU A 69 7.82 16.92 8.80
C LEU A 69 8.09 18.03 7.78
N GLY A 70 7.15 18.24 6.85
CA GLY A 70 7.36 19.20 5.76
C GLY A 70 8.52 18.79 4.84
N PRO A 71 9.16 19.73 4.13
CA PRO A 71 10.38 19.47 3.36
C PRO A 71 11.66 19.44 4.22
N GLY A 72 11.54 19.52 5.55
CA GLY A 72 12.67 19.62 6.48
C GLY A 72 13.44 18.30 6.64
N PRO A 73 14.60 18.35 7.34
CA PRO A 73 15.39 17.14 7.60
C PRO A 73 14.59 16.12 8.43
N GLY A 74 14.99 14.85 8.30
CA GLY A 74 14.38 13.77 9.08
C GLY A 74 14.44 14.06 10.58
N LEU A 75 13.34 13.80 11.29
CA LEU A 75 13.26 13.99 12.73
C LEU A 75 14.22 13.00 13.41
N PRO A 76 15.25 13.46 14.14
CA PRO A 76 16.32 12.61 14.65
C PRO A 76 15.81 11.48 15.56
N TYR A 77 14.70 11.72 16.29
CA TYR A 77 14.08 10.72 17.14
C TYR A 77 13.35 9.60 16.38
N LEU A 78 12.89 9.83 15.15
CA LEU A 78 12.18 8.81 14.35
C LEU A 78 13.14 7.78 13.74
N GLY A 79 14.39 8.16 13.49
CA GLY A 79 15.49 7.25 13.19
C GLY A 79 15.26 6.36 11.95
N THR A 80 15.87 5.17 11.99
CA THR A 80 15.74 4.11 10.98
C THR A 80 15.06 2.91 11.62
N PHE A 81 14.04 2.33 10.98
CA PHE A 81 13.33 1.17 11.51
C PHE A 81 12.70 0.34 10.39
N CYS A 82 12.40 -0.93 10.66
CA CYS A 82 11.74 -1.80 9.69
C CYS A 82 10.23 -1.60 9.73
N GLU A 83 9.59 -1.72 8.57
CA GLU A 83 8.15 -1.77 8.40
C GLU A 83 7.79 -2.91 7.45
N THR A 84 6.66 -3.56 7.67
CA THR A 84 6.06 -4.52 6.74
C THR A 84 4.61 -4.15 6.57
N ASN A 85 4.20 -3.93 5.31
CA ASN A 85 2.82 -3.62 5.01
C ASN A 85 2.13 -4.76 4.29
N VAL A 86 0.88 -5.01 4.70
CA VAL A 86 -0.08 -5.82 3.96
C VAL A 86 -1.04 -4.88 3.28
N ARG A 87 -1.07 -4.90 1.94
CA ARG A 87 -1.80 -3.90 1.16
C ARG A 87 -2.67 -4.51 0.07
N LEU A 88 -3.72 -3.79 -0.26
CA LEU A 88 -4.63 -4.02 -1.38
C LEU A 88 -4.57 -2.84 -2.35
N TYR A 89 -5.14 -3.03 -3.54
CA TYR A 89 -5.17 -2.02 -4.59
C TYR A 89 -6.60 -1.55 -4.84
N SER A 90 -6.80 -0.24 -4.90
CA SER A 90 -8.14 0.32 -5.07
C SER A 90 -8.20 1.52 -5.99
N VAL A 91 -9.38 1.71 -6.56
CA VAL A 91 -9.78 2.89 -7.32
C VAL A 91 -10.91 3.56 -6.58
N ASP A 92 -10.83 4.88 -6.40
CA ASP A 92 -11.94 5.64 -5.80
C ASP A 92 -13.00 6.08 -6.81
N GLY A 93 -14.10 6.67 -6.31
CA GLY A 93 -15.17 7.22 -7.14
C GLY A 93 -14.72 8.31 -8.13
N GLN A 94 -13.51 8.87 -7.96
CA GLN A 94 -12.89 9.82 -8.86
C GLN A 94 -11.88 9.19 -9.83
N GLY A 95 -11.80 7.86 -9.90
CA GLY A 95 -10.89 7.14 -10.80
C GLY A 95 -9.44 7.11 -10.31
N ARG A 96 -9.15 7.61 -9.11
CA ARG A 96 -7.79 7.70 -8.56
C ARG A 96 -7.35 6.33 -8.07
N ARG A 97 -6.19 5.87 -8.54
CA ARG A 97 -5.58 4.63 -8.05
C ARG A 97 -4.80 4.87 -6.78
N GLY A 98 -4.91 3.94 -5.85
CA GLY A 98 -4.16 3.97 -4.61
C GLY A 98 -4.01 2.59 -3.98
N VAL A 99 -3.30 2.56 -2.85
CA VAL A 99 -3.24 1.39 -1.99
C VAL A 99 -4.16 1.53 -0.79
N VAL A 100 -4.63 0.41 -0.27
CA VAL A 100 -5.30 0.33 1.04
C VAL A 100 -4.45 -0.55 1.92
N PHE A 101 -3.91 0.01 3.00
CA PHE A 101 -3.20 -0.78 3.99
C PHE A 101 -4.20 -1.53 4.86
N ARG A 102 -4.02 -2.85 4.96
CA ARG A 102 -4.72 -3.71 5.92
C ARG A 102 -3.92 -3.86 7.20
N SER A 103 -2.59 -3.82 7.09
CA SER A 103 -1.70 -3.72 8.24
C SER A 103 -0.42 -2.96 7.91
N LEU A 104 0.12 -2.27 8.90
CA LEU A 104 1.42 -1.60 8.89
C LEU A 104 2.18 -2.02 10.15
N ASP A 105 2.87 -3.16 10.09
CA ASP A 105 3.71 -3.64 11.19
C ASP A 105 5.02 -2.85 11.22
N ALA A 106 5.33 -2.21 12.34
CA ALA A 106 6.54 -1.38 12.46
C ALA A 106 7.18 -1.49 13.85
N THR A 107 8.51 -1.37 13.92
CA THR A 107 9.26 -1.32 15.20
C THR A 107 8.94 -0.05 16.01
N ARG A 108 8.51 0.99 15.31
CA ARG A 108 8.12 2.27 15.91
C ARG A 108 6.73 2.60 15.40
N LEU A 109 5.80 2.82 16.33
CA LEU A 109 4.55 3.48 15.96
C LEU A 109 4.93 4.89 15.48
N LEU A 110 4.32 5.34 14.39
CA LEU A 110 4.50 6.69 13.89
C LEU A 110 3.27 7.56 14.23
N PRO A 111 3.09 8.02 15.50
CA PRO A 111 2.02 8.96 15.85
C PRO A 111 2.00 10.20 14.95
N VAL A 112 3.16 10.62 14.45
CA VAL A 112 3.28 11.74 13.52
C VAL A 112 2.44 11.55 12.25
N LEU A 113 2.35 10.34 11.72
CA LEU A 113 1.51 10.05 10.55
C LEU A 113 0.03 10.18 10.89
N MET A 114 -0.35 9.66 12.06
CA MET A 114 -1.74 9.66 12.50
C MET A 114 -2.21 11.08 12.83
N GLY A 115 -1.39 11.86 13.52
CA GLY A 115 -1.69 13.24 13.92
C GLY A 115 -1.64 14.23 12.77
N ARG A 116 -0.64 14.12 11.86
CA ARG A 116 -0.44 15.11 10.78
C ARG A 116 -1.55 15.08 9.75
N PHE A 117 -2.04 13.88 9.43
CA PHE A 117 -3.08 13.70 8.42
C PHE A 117 -4.47 13.64 9.00
N GLY A 118 -4.60 13.56 10.33
CA GLY A 118 -5.88 13.28 10.98
C GLY A 118 -6.50 12.04 10.36
N VAL A 119 -5.73 10.95 10.21
CA VAL A 119 -6.25 9.65 9.76
C VAL A 119 -5.72 8.54 10.64
N ARG A 120 -6.50 7.47 10.81
CA ARG A 120 -6.08 6.30 11.57
C ARG A 120 -5.57 5.23 10.62
N LEU A 121 -4.24 5.19 10.45
CA LEU A 121 -3.57 4.10 9.74
C LEU A 121 -3.53 2.84 10.63
N PRO A 122 -3.58 1.62 10.06
CA PRO A 122 -3.58 0.37 10.80
C PRO A 122 -2.18 -0.02 11.30
N TYR A 123 -1.51 0.90 11.98
CA TYR A 123 -0.20 0.65 12.56
C TYR A 123 -0.29 -0.35 13.70
N VAL A 124 0.56 -1.37 13.63
CA VAL A 124 0.73 -2.36 14.67
C VAL A 124 2.18 -2.36 15.11
N TRP A 125 2.40 -2.31 16.42
CA TRP A 125 3.74 -2.41 16.97
C TRP A 125 4.26 -3.84 16.84
N SER A 126 5.43 -3.98 16.23
CA SER A 126 6.04 -5.28 15.94
C SER A 126 7.56 -5.25 16.12
N SER A 127 8.12 -6.31 16.70
CA SER A 127 9.57 -6.47 16.77
C SER A 127 10.07 -6.94 15.41
N MET A 128 11.01 -6.20 14.81
CA MET A 128 11.42 -6.46 13.44
C MET A 128 12.94 -6.34 13.27
N ARG A 129 13.46 -7.03 12.26
CA ARG A 129 14.87 -6.99 11.89
C ARG A 129 15.02 -7.20 10.39
N LEU A 130 15.98 -6.49 9.81
CA LEU A 130 16.51 -6.73 8.49
C LEU A 130 17.99 -7.14 8.62
N ARG A 131 18.38 -8.24 7.98
CA ARG A 131 19.78 -8.65 7.83
C ARG A 131 20.10 -8.79 6.35
N ARG A 132 21.32 -8.41 5.96
CA ARG A 132 21.85 -8.63 4.62
C ARG A 132 23.18 -9.34 4.72
N GLU A 133 23.26 -10.56 4.20
CA GLU A 133 24.44 -11.43 4.27
C GLU A 133 24.60 -12.14 2.93
N ASN A 134 25.80 -12.08 2.33
CA ASN A 134 26.12 -12.72 1.05
C ASN A 134 25.10 -12.41 -0.07
N GLY A 135 24.62 -11.16 -0.13
CA GLY A 135 23.64 -10.71 -1.11
C GLY A 135 22.18 -11.14 -0.82
N VAL A 136 21.93 -11.89 0.24
CA VAL A 136 20.59 -12.32 0.67
C VAL A 136 20.05 -11.36 1.72
N LEU A 137 18.80 -10.93 1.57
CA LEU A 137 18.07 -10.15 2.57
C LEU A 137 17.13 -11.06 3.35
N THR A 138 17.14 -10.93 4.68
CA THR A 138 16.19 -11.59 5.58
C THR A 138 15.46 -10.54 6.39
N TYR A 139 14.14 -10.48 6.19
CA TYR A 139 13.23 -9.67 6.98
C TYR A 139 12.53 -10.58 7.98
N THR A 140 12.47 -10.16 9.24
CA THR A 140 11.69 -10.85 10.27
C THR A 140 10.79 -9.85 10.96
N CYS A 141 9.56 -10.25 11.22
CA CYS A 141 8.56 -9.50 11.97
C CYS A 141 7.90 -10.43 13.01
N ARG A 142 7.71 -9.93 14.22
CA ARG A 142 6.89 -10.55 15.25
C ARG A 142 5.95 -9.52 15.84
N ARG A 143 4.66 -9.71 15.61
CA ARG A 143 3.62 -8.79 16.06
C ARG A 143 3.36 -8.93 17.57
N GLY A 144 3.31 -7.80 18.27
CA GLY A 144 2.95 -7.75 19.69
C GLY A 144 4.13 -7.76 20.67
N ARG A 145 3.88 -7.26 21.88
CA ARG A 145 4.91 -6.96 22.91
C ARG A 145 5.44 -8.16 23.66
N ARG A 146 4.70 -9.28 23.73
CA ARG A 146 5.10 -10.49 24.45
C ARG A 146 5.80 -11.48 23.51
N ALA A 147 6.93 -12.01 23.96
CA ALA A 147 7.63 -13.05 23.22
C ALA A 147 6.80 -14.34 23.14
N GLY A 148 6.76 -14.95 21.96
CA GLY A 148 6.16 -16.27 21.73
C GLY A 148 4.63 -16.30 21.56
N ARG A 149 3.95 -15.16 21.49
CA ARG A 149 2.49 -15.09 21.24
C ARG A 149 2.16 -13.95 20.29
N GLY A 150 1.98 -14.26 19.01
CA GLY A 150 1.54 -13.31 17.99
C GLY A 150 1.96 -13.73 16.57
N PRO A 151 1.27 -13.24 15.53
CA PRO A 151 1.62 -13.47 14.13
C PRO A 151 3.09 -13.17 13.85
N THR A 152 3.73 -14.02 13.06
CA THR A 152 5.10 -13.84 12.59
C THR A 152 5.19 -13.68 11.08
N SER A 153 6.28 -13.09 10.62
CA SER A 153 6.64 -13.09 9.20
C SER A 153 8.14 -13.22 9.07
N ARG A 154 8.57 -14.09 8.15
CA ARG A 154 9.93 -14.26 7.72
C ARG A 154 9.93 -14.28 6.20
N VAL A 155 10.69 -13.35 5.62
CA VAL A 155 10.87 -13.23 4.18
C VAL A 155 12.36 -13.27 3.90
N VAL A 156 12.81 -14.22 3.08
CA VAL A 156 14.20 -14.33 2.65
C VAL A 156 14.27 -14.23 1.14
N VAL A 157 14.98 -13.22 0.63
CA VAL A 157 15.10 -12.99 -0.82
C VAL A 157 16.53 -12.71 -1.25
N ARG A 158 16.82 -13.03 -2.50
CA ARG A 158 18.06 -12.65 -3.18
C ARG A 158 17.73 -11.73 -4.36
N PRO A 159 18.06 -10.43 -4.28
CA PRO A 159 17.97 -9.54 -5.44
C PRO A 159 18.86 -10.02 -6.58
N ALA A 160 18.38 -9.80 -7.80
CA ALA A 160 19.03 -10.20 -9.04
C ALA A 160 19.11 -8.99 -9.99
N ALA A 161 19.00 -9.23 -11.30
CA ALA A 161 19.16 -8.23 -12.34
C ALA A 161 18.17 -7.06 -12.20
N ALA A 162 18.65 -5.86 -12.49
CA ALA A 162 17.81 -4.67 -12.60
C ALA A 162 16.81 -4.82 -13.76
N ILE A 163 15.62 -4.26 -13.59
CA ILE A 163 14.58 -4.22 -14.60
C ILE A 163 14.64 -2.85 -15.27
N ALA A 164 15.14 -2.82 -16.50
CA ALA A 164 15.24 -1.58 -17.28
C ALA A 164 13.87 -1.07 -17.75
N GLN A 165 12.98 -1.98 -18.14
CA GLN A 165 11.63 -1.68 -18.60
C GLN A 165 10.62 -2.56 -17.85
N PRO A 166 9.94 -2.02 -16.84
CA PRO A 166 8.94 -2.77 -16.10
C PRO A 166 7.75 -3.16 -16.97
N THR A 167 7.23 -4.37 -16.76
CA THR A 167 6.02 -4.85 -17.42
C THR A 167 4.77 -4.13 -16.89
N ALA A 168 3.63 -4.32 -17.57
CA ALA A 168 2.35 -3.81 -17.10
C ALA A 168 2.01 -4.27 -15.67
N LEU A 169 2.29 -5.54 -15.34
CA LEU A 169 2.10 -6.08 -13.99
C LEU A 169 3.02 -5.40 -12.97
N GLU A 170 4.29 -5.19 -13.30
CA GLU A 170 5.25 -4.59 -12.36
C GLU A 170 4.92 -3.12 -12.07
N LEU A 171 4.52 -2.37 -13.09
CA LEU A 171 3.98 -1.02 -12.92
C LEU A 171 2.67 -1.05 -12.12
N PHE A 172 1.76 -1.97 -12.45
CA PHE A 172 0.53 -2.14 -11.68
C PHE A 172 0.82 -2.42 -10.21
N LEU A 173 1.81 -3.22 -9.86
CA LEU A 173 2.03 -3.57 -8.45
C LEU A 173 2.77 -2.48 -7.66
N THR A 174 3.55 -1.62 -8.33
CA THR A 174 4.51 -0.73 -7.64
C THR A 174 4.24 0.76 -7.82
N ALA A 175 3.72 1.20 -8.97
CA ALA A 175 3.46 2.61 -9.26
C ALA A 175 2.12 3.05 -8.65
N ARG A 176 2.13 3.43 -7.36
CA ARG A 176 0.93 3.85 -6.63
C ARG A 176 1.10 5.20 -5.95
N TRP A 177 0.38 6.18 -6.48
CA TRP A 177 0.53 7.61 -6.19
C TRP A 177 -0.38 8.15 -5.08
N GLY A 178 -0.90 7.24 -4.25
CA GLY A 178 -1.73 7.60 -3.12
C GLY A 178 -2.20 6.39 -2.34
N MET A 179 -2.83 6.67 -1.21
CA MET A 179 -3.51 5.66 -0.41
C MET A 179 -4.93 6.11 -0.05
N HIS A 180 -5.84 5.15 0.01
CA HIS A 180 -7.21 5.35 0.48
C HIS A 180 -7.33 4.89 1.93
N VAL A 181 -7.66 5.84 2.81
CA VAL A 181 -7.68 5.63 4.26
C VAL A 181 -9.10 5.88 4.78
N PRO A 182 -9.67 4.95 5.57
CA PRO A 182 -10.95 5.20 6.22
C PRO A 182 -10.79 6.25 7.34
N TRP A 183 -11.73 7.20 7.40
CA TRP A 183 -11.75 8.29 8.38
C TRP A 183 -13.19 8.67 8.74
N HIS A 184 -13.61 8.42 9.98
CA HIS A 184 -14.96 8.73 10.51
C HIS A 184 -16.12 8.41 9.53
N GLY A 185 -16.17 7.18 9.01
CA GLY A 185 -17.21 6.74 8.06
C GLY A 185 -17.07 7.25 6.63
N ARG A 186 -16.01 7.99 6.33
CA ARG A 186 -15.63 8.46 4.99
C ARG A 186 -14.31 7.84 4.57
N THR A 187 -13.95 8.04 3.30
CA THR A 187 -12.63 7.69 2.79
C THR A 187 -11.86 8.96 2.45
N VAL A 188 -10.58 8.96 2.80
CA VAL A 188 -9.63 10.03 2.51
C VAL A 188 -8.58 9.49 1.55
N HIS A 189 -8.31 10.24 0.49
CA HIS A 189 -7.18 10.00 -0.40
C HIS A 189 -5.99 10.83 0.07
N LEU A 190 -4.92 10.16 0.44
CA LEU A 190 -3.64 10.76 0.81
C LEU A 190 -2.65 10.57 -0.35
N PRO A 191 -2.33 11.64 -1.12
CA PRO A 191 -1.43 11.54 -2.26
C PRO A 191 0.03 11.34 -1.81
N ASN A 192 0.77 10.59 -2.59
CA ASN A 192 2.22 10.45 -2.44
C ASN A 192 2.93 10.65 -3.79
N GLU A 193 4.20 11.02 -3.72
CA GLU A 193 5.09 11.16 -4.86
C GLU A 193 6.45 10.56 -4.52
N HIS A 194 7.00 9.81 -5.46
CA HIS A 194 8.37 9.34 -5.44
C HIS A 194 8.90 9.24 -6.88
N ALA A 195 10.22 9.17 -7.04
CA ALA A 195 10.82 8.85 -8.34
C ALA A 195 10.40 7.43 -8.78
N PRO A 196 10.41 7.12 -10.09
CA PRO A 196 10.17 5.75 -10.56
C PRO A 196 11.03 4.74 -9.80
N TRP A 197 10.45 3.60 -9.44
CA TRP A 197 11.15 2.58 -8.69
C TRP A 197 12.35 2.03 -9.47
N PRO A 198 13.57 2.01 -8.91
CA PRO A 198 14.66 1.21 -9.44
C PRO A 198 14.36 -0.26 -9.11
N LEU A 199 13.62 -0.95 -9.99
CA LEU A 199 13.18 -2.31 -9.76
C LEU A 199 14.26 -3.32 -10.14
N HIS A 200 14.33 -4.40 -9.40
CA HIS A 200 15.13 -5.58 -9.66
C HIS A 200 14.25 -6.82 -9.57
N ARG A 201 14.59 -7.85 -10.34
CA ARG A 201 14.12 -9.21 -10.08
C ARG A 201 14.62 -9.66 -8.71
N ALA A 202 13.89 -10.52 -8.04
CA ALA A 202 14.34 -11.15 -6.81
C ALA A 202 13.87 -12.60 -6.74
N GLU A 203 14.75 -13.46 -6.27
CA GLU A 203 14.44 -14.85 -5.97
C GLU A 203 13.92 -14.95 -4.53
N LEU A 204 12.77 -15.62 -4.34
CA LEU A 204 12.24 -15.93 -3.02
C LEU A 204 12.86 -17.25 -2.53
N LEU A 205 13.63 -17.18 -1.45
CA LEU A 205 14.34 -18.34 -0.90
C LEU A 205 13.55 -19.04 0.21
N ASP A 206 12.81 -18.25 0.99
CA ASP A 206 12.03 -18.73 2.13
C ASP A 206 10.93 -17.72 2.46
N LEU A 207 9.74 -18.23 2.79
CA LEU A 207 8.58 -17.44 3.19
C LEU A 207 7.76 -18.21 4.23
N ASP A 208 7.63 -17.61 5.40
CA ASP A 208 6.73 -18.05 6.46
C ASP A 208 6.01 -16.81 6.99
N ASP A 209 4.70 -16.67 6.70
CA ASP A 209 3.94 -15.45 6.96
C ASP A 209 2.54 -15.70 7.53
N ASP A 210 2.28 -15.09 8.68
CA ASP A 210 0.97 -14.97 9.31
C ASP A 210 0.37 -13.56 9.16
N LEU A 211 1.12 -12.57 8.63
CA LEU A 211 0.64 -11.19 8.63
C LEU A 211 -0.50 -10.98 7.65
N ILE A 212 -0.51 -11.69 6.51
CA ILE A 212 -1.62 -11.65 5.56
C ILE A 212 -2.92 -12.09 6.25
N THR A 213 -2.92 -13.25 6.91
CA THR A 213 -4.10 -13.77 7.62
C THR A 213 -4.48 -12.88 8.79
N ALA A 214 -3.50 -12.42 9.57
CA ALA A 214 -3.70 -11.49 10.66
C ALA A 214 -4.16 -10.08 10.22
N ALA A 215 -4.11 -9.76 8.92
CA ALA A 215 -4.66 -8.53 8.34
C ALA A 215 -6.12 -8.71 7.83
N GLY A 216 -6.70 -9.90 8.04
CA GLY A 216 -8.07 -10.25 7.67
C GLY A 216 -8.21 -10.80 6.25
N LEU A 217 -7.10 -11.16 5.61
CA LEU A 217 -7.10 -11.80 4.30
C LEU A 217 -7.05 -13.33 4.44
N PRO A 218 -7.49 -14.07 3.42
CA PRO A 218 -7.34 -15.52 3.41
C PRO A 218 -5.85 -15.92 3.29
N PRO A 219 -5.48 -17.16 3.67
CA PRO A 219 -4.12 -17.65 3.44
C PRO A 219 -3.81 -17.71 1.94
N MET A 220 -2.52 -17.56 1.60
CA MET A 220 -2.00 -17.62 0.23
C MET A 220 -1.15 -18.88 0.08
N PRO A 221 -1.75 -20.04 -0.25
CA PRO A 221 -1.03 -21.31 -0.28
C PRO A 221 -0.11 -21.47 -1.50
N GLN A 222 -0.33 -20.69 -2.55
CA GLN A 222 0.55 -20.66 -3.72
C GLN A 222 1.73 -19.69 -3.50
N PRO A 223 2.88 -19.92 -4.16
CA PRO A 223 3.94 -18.92 -4.22
C PRO A 223 3.45 -17.59 -4.83
N PRO A 224 4.06 -16.45 -4.48
CA PRO A 224 3.73 -15.17 -5.10
C PRO A 224 4.05 -15.18 -6.59
N VAL A 225 3.16 -14.61 -7.40
CA VAL A 225 3.35 -14.50 -8.86
C VAL A 225 4.34 -13.39 -9.24
N SER A 226 4.66 -12.51 -8.29
CA SER A 226 5.62 -11.43 -8.47
C SER A 226 6.47 -11.27 -7.21
N VAL A 227 7.80 -11.30 -7.40
CA VAL A 227 8.81 -11.01 -6.37
C VAL A 227 9.78 -9.98 -6.93
N LEU A 228 9.75 -8.78 -6.37
CA LEU A 228 10.56 -7.66 -6.82
C LEU A 228 11.37 -7.10 -5.65
N TYR A 229 12.54 -6.54 -5.96
CA TYR A 229 13.35 -5.80 -5.02
C TYR A 229 13.56 -4.36 -5.51
N SER A 230 13.73 -3.42 -4.58
CA SER A 230 14.23 -2.08 -4.89
C SER A 230 15.16 -1.56 -3.80
N PRO A 231 16.32 -0.95 -4.15
CA PRO A 231 17.21 -0.34 -3.16
C PRO A 231 16.57 0.86 -2.45
N GLY A 232 15.57 1.49 -3.06
CA GLY A 232 14.75 2.49 -2.39
C GLY A 232 14.48 3.75 -3.17
N VAL A 233 13.59 4.58 -2.60
CA VAL A 233 13.22 5.91 -3.09
C VAL A 233 12.90 6.83 -1.91
N THR A 234 12.99 8.14 -2.14
CA THR A 234 12.42 9.14 -1.24
C THR A 234 10.98 9.44 -1.64
N VAL A 235 10.08 9.35 -0.68
CA VAL A 235 8.64 9.57 -0.83
C VAL A 235 8.24 10.87 -0.14
N ARG A 236 7.39 11.65 -0.81
CA ARG A 236 6.76 12.86 -0.29
C ARG A 236 5.25 12.63 -0.22
N PHE A 237 4.65 12.96 0.91
CA PHE A 237 3.20 12.91 1.09
C PHE A 237 2.60 14.30 1.05
N GLY A 238 1.49 14.45 0.32
CA GLY A 238 0.74 15.71 0.23
C GLY A 238 -0.36 15.81 1.27
N ALA A 239 -1.18 16.86 1.15
CA ALA A 239 -2.33 17.03 2.02
C ALA A 239 -3.47 16.05 1.66
N PRO A 240 -4.19 15.52 2.65
CA PRO A 240 -5.31 14.61 2.43
C PRO A 240 -6.48 15.32 1.75
N SER A 241 -7.26 14.58 0.95
CA SER A 241 -8.49 15.04 0.33
C SER A 241 -9.61 14.01 0.53
N THR A 242 -10.84 14.46 0.79
CA THR A 242 -11.96 13.54 0.97
C THR A 242 -12.33 12.89 -0.37
N VAL A 243 -12.57 11.58 -0.37
CA VAL A 243 -13.12 10.83 -1.50
C VAL A 243 -14.62 11.07 -1.57
N ARG A 244 -15.13 11.44 -2.75
CA ARG A 244 -16.58 11.55 -2.96
C ARG A 244 -17.21 10.14 -3.03
N PRO A 245 -18.39 9.92 -2.42
CA PRO A 245 -19.12 8.67 -2.61
C PRO A 245 -19.38 8.43 -4.10
N THR A 246 -19.24 7.19 -4.54
CA THR A 246 -19.76 6.78 -5.85
C THR A 246 -21.27 6.94 -5.82
N PRO A 247 -21.91 7.66 -6.76
CA PRO A 247 -23.36 7.72 -6.82
C PRO A 247 -23.89 6.30 -6.95
N ALA A 248 -24.87 5.94 -6.10
CA ALA A 248 -25.56 4.66 -6.23
C ALA A 248 -26.16 4.55 -7.64
N PRO A 249 -26.16 3.35 -8.27
CA PRO A 249 -26.89 3.17 -9.52
C PRO A 249 -28.33 3.62 -9.28
N GLY A 250 -28.75 4.65 -10.03
CA GLY A 250 -30.00 5.34 -9.77
C GLY A 250 -31.15 4.37 -9.70
N ARG A 251 -31.86 4.34 -8.57
CA ARG A 251 -33.26 3.93 -8.58
C ARG A 251 -33.94 4.84 -9.60
N GLN A 252 -34.30 4.29 -10.76
CA GLN A 252 -35.27 4.93 -11.63
C GLN A 252 -36.54 5.11 -10.79
N CYS A 253 -36.80 6.34 -10.34
CA CYS A 253 -38.14 6.69 -9.88
C CYS A 253 -39.08 6.40 -11.05
N PRO A 254 -40.15 5.60 -10.88
CA PRO A 254 -41.15 5.43 -11.92
C PRO A 254 -41.66 6.83 -12.28
N GLY A 255 -41.47 7.21 -13.54
CA GLY A 255 -41.89 8.50 -14.04
C GLY A 255 -43.37 8.70 -13.74
N ARG A 256 -43.71 9.83 -13.10
CA ARG A 256 -45.07 10.36 -13.17
C ARG A 256 -45.36 10.64 -14.65
N GLN A 257 -46.09 9.75 -15.29
CA GLN A 257 -46.80 10.08 -16.53
C GLN A 257 -47.74 11.24 -16.20
N ARG A 258 -47.41 12.44 -16.69
CA ARG A 258 -48.39 13.49 -16.86
C ARG A 258 -49.17 13.14 -18.12
N SER A 259 -50.42 12.73 -17.96
CA SER A 259 -51.37 12.67 -19.07
C SER A 259 -51.57 14.08 -19.63
N PRO A 260 -51.53 14.28 -20.97
CA PRO A 260 -52.08 15.48 -21.59
C PRO A 260 -53.61 15.40 -21.52
N GLY A 261 -54.24 16.57 -21.41
CA GLY A 261 -55.57 16.73 -20.82
C GLY A 261 -56.77 16.37 -21.69
N HIS A 262 -57.94 16.54 -21.07
CA HIS A 262 -59.20 17.02 -21.64
C HIS A 262 -59.95 17.77 -20.54
#